data_AF-A0A5D3BFH5-F1
#
_entry.id   AF-A0A5D3BFH5-F1
#
_cell.length_a   1.000
_cell.length_b   1.000
_cell.length_c   1.000
_cell.angle_alpha   90.00
_cell.angle_beta   90.00
_cell.angle_gamma   90.00
#
_symmetry.space_group_name_H-M   'P 1'
#
loop_
_entity.id
_entity.type
_entity.pdbx_description
1 polymer ?
#
loop_
_entity_poly.entity_id
_entity_poly.type
_entity_poly.pdbx_seq_one_letter_code
_entity_poly.pdbx_strand_id
1 'polypeptide(L)'
;MTEERGIPHPVLGLSLLQSLQSLEEIWALMSDPAGSAVEESKEEADSRSVFVGNVNIEIELIYLVVDYRANRPQSYISRTIGWDQYPHGRWSDSRNPSYGALTDYQFMRPRARDKKLLEEWALPLKSIEDVYEKFMKYCLGKLRSSPWSELEGLQAETRMISEQLGKINMKGFLSINSQPAVNGERSDSPSVGWGGPGGYVYQKAYIEFFCSREKLDAIVDKCRALPSLTYMAVNKEGIWVSNVTQKDVNAVTWGVFPAKEIIQPTVVDPASFLVWKDEAFEIWSRGWAALYPEGDWSRKLLDEIQSSYYLVSLVDNDYINSDLFAILEDF
;
A
#
# COMPACT_ATOMS: atom_id res chain seq x y z
N MET A 1 43.13 -16.74 30.91
CA MET A 1 43.19 -15.37 31.45
C MET A 1 43.85 -14.52 30.37
N THR A 2 43.24 -14.18 29.23
CA THR A 2 41.91 -13.57 28.95
C THR A 2 41.63 -12.35 29.81
N GLU A 3 41.91 -11.17 29.24
CA GLU A 3 41.13 -9.95 29.44
C GLU A 3 41.26 -9.09 28.17
N GLU A 4 40.17 -9.07 27.40
CA GLU A 4 39.92 -8.14 26.29
C GLU A 4 39.68 -6.75 26.86
N ARG A 5 40.34 -5.72 26.30
CA ARG A 5 39.97 -4.32 26.51
C ARG A 5 39.43 -3.76 25.20
N GLY A 6 38.15 -3.39 25.25
CA GLY A 6 37.38 -2.86 24.14
C GLY A 6 37.93 -1.55 23.58
N ILE A 7 37.92 -1.47 22.26
CA ILE A 7 38.21 -0.28 21.47
C ILE A 7 36.89 0.51 21.32
N PRO A 8 36.88 1.83 21.51
CA PRO A 8 35.66 2.64 21.33
C PRO A 8 35.32 2.76 19.84
N HIS A 9 34.08 2.41 19.47
CA HIS A 9 33.53 2.65 18.14
C HIS A 9 33.29 4.17 17.93
N PRO A 10 33.78 4.79 16.84
CA PRO A 10 33.39 6.14 16.48
C PRO A 10 32.00 6.14 15.78
N VAL A 11 31.09 6.95 16.32
CA VAL A 11 29.81 7.30 15.70
C VAL A 11 30.09 8.38 14.65
N LEU A 12 30.11 7.99 13.37
CA LEU A 12 30.16 8.89 12.23
C LEU A 12 29.18 8.39 11.18
N GLY A 13 28.05 9.07 11.04
CA GLY A 13 27.01 8.73 10.06
C GLY A 13 25.74 9.58 10.14
N LEU A 14 25.85 10.85 10.56
CA LEU A 14 24.69 11.74 10.75
C LEU A 14 24.82 13.10 10.02
N SER A 15 25.90 13.35 9.28
CA SER A 15 26.19 14.70 8.75
C SER A 15 25.86 14.93 7.27
N LEU A 16 25.25 13.97 6.55
CA LEU A 16 24.83 14.17 5.16
C LEU A 16 23.31 14.15 4.94
N LEU A 17 22.52 13.81 5.97
CA LEU A 17 21.06 13.73 5.89
C LEU A 17 20.33 15.02 6.32
N GLN A 18 21.06 16.02 6.82
CA GLN A 18 20.50 17.31 7.23
C GLN A 18 20.30 18.31 6.08
N SER A 19 20.67 17.96 4.84
CA SER A 19 20.63 18.91 3.70
C SER A 19 19.59 18.60 2.63
N LEU A 20 18.80 17.53 2.74
CA LEU A 20 17.72 17.27 1.78
C LEU A 20 16.46 17.99 2.25
N GLN A 21 16.19 19.16 1.65
CA GLN A 21 15.08 20.05 2.03
C GLN A 21 13.88 19.92 1.09
N SER A 22 13.98 19.10 0.02
CA SER A 22 12.90 18.97 -0.97
C SER A 22 12.69 17.54 -1.49
N LEU A 23 11.44 17.23 -1.85
CA LEU A 23 11.07 15.97 -2.51
C LEU A 23 11.72 15.82 -3.90
N GLU A 24 12.15 16.92 -4.52
CA GLU A 24 12.89 16.91 -5.80
C GLU A 24 14.28 16.27 -5.65
N GLU A 25 14.97 16.54 -4.53
CA GLU A 25 16.29 15.93 -4.26
C GLU A 25 16.16 14.45 -3.92
N ILE A 26 15.08 14.05 -3.21
CA ILE A 26 14.74 12.65 -2.96
C ILE A 26 14.40 11.93 -4.27
N TRP A 27 13.59 12.57 -5.14
CA TRP A 27 13.22 12.03 -6.45
C TRP A 27 14.43 11.83 -7.38
N ALA A 28 15.37 12.78 -7.40
CA ALA A 28 16.60 12.69 -8.18
C ALA A 28 17.45 11.47 -7.77
N LEU A 29 17.51 11.18 -6.47
CA LEU A 29 18.18 9.99 -5.92
C LEU A 29 17.48 8.67 -6.27
N MET A 30 16.15 8.67 -6.30
CA MET A 30 15.36 7.46 -6.60
C MET A 30 15.25 7.15 -8.10
N SER A 31 15.39 8.17 -8.95
CA SER A 31 15.24 8.06 -10.41
C SER A 31 16.55 7.79 -11.15
N ASP A 32 17.69 7.73 -10.46
CA ASP A 32 19.00 7.45 -11.04
C ASP A 32 19.19 5.93 -11.26
N PRO A 33 19.13 5.42 -12.50
CA PRO A 33 19.31 4.00 -12.78
C PRO A 33 20.78 3.57 -12.82
N ALA A 34 21.72 4.52 -12.70
CA ALA A 34 23.15 4.32 -12.95
C ALA A 34 24.08 4.75 -11.79
N GLY A 35 23.56 5.43 -10.76
CA GLY A 35 24.36 5.90 -9.62
C GLY A 35 25.40 6.97 -10.02
N SER A 36 25.05 7.84 -10.98
CA SER A 36 25.93 8.88 -11.51
C SER A 36 25.90 10.20 -10.72
N ALA A 37 25.00 10.36 -9.74
CA ALA A 37 24.98 11.53 -8.86
C ALA A 37 26.03 11.44 -7.73
N VAL A 38 27.31 11.22 -8.06
CA VAL A 38 28.45 11.48 -7.17
C VAL A 38 29.58 12.05 -8.03
N GLU A 39 29.64 13.38 -8.15
CA GLU A 39 30.84 14.04 -8.67
C GLU A 39 31.95 13.99 -7.60
N GLU A 40 33.08 13.41 -7.99
CA GLU A 40 34.27 13.16 -7.19
C GLU A 40 34.89 14.46 -6.63
N SER A 41 35.09 14.54 -5.32
CA SER A 41 36.26 15.22 -4.76
C SER A 41 37.27 14.16 -4.30
N LYS A 42 38.28 13.92 -5.14
CA LYS A 42 39.41 13.03 -4.89
C LYS A 42 40.30 13.59 -3.78
N GLU A 43 40.41 12.86 -2.66
CA GLU A 43 41.69 12.72 -1.95
C GLU A 43 41.70 11.41 -1.13
N GLU A 44 42.72 10.60 -1.41
CA GLU A 44 43.26 9.40 -0.75
C GLU A 44 42.32 8.30 -0.22
N ALA A 45 42.34 7.20 -0.96
CA ALA A 45 41.82 5.90 -0.57
C ALA A 45 42.66 5.25 0.54
N ASP A 46 42.01 4.82 1.62
CA ASP A 46 42.41 3.57 2.26
C ASP A 46 41.18 2.80 2.77
N SER A 47 41.09 1.56 2.27
CA SER A 47 40.26 0.43 2.70
C SER A 47 38.94 0.72 3.46
N ARG A 48 37.79 0.67 2.75
CA ARG A 48 36.51 0.19 3.31
C ARG A 48 35.51 -0.18 2.20
N SER A 49 34.97 -1.38 2.36
CA SER A 49 33.89 -2.02 1.60
C SER A 49 32.71 -1.09 1.30
N VAL A 50 32.32 -1.02 0.03
CA VAL A 50 31.08 -0.38 -0.45
C VAL A 50 29.89 -1.27 -0.10
N PHE A 51 29.06 -0.83 0.84
CA PHE A 51 27.71 -1.34 1.05
C PHE A 51 26.74 -0.31 0.50
N VAL A 52 26.08 -0.62 -0.61
CA VAL A 52 24.88 0.09 -1.06
C VAL A 52 23.72 -0.51 -0.30
N GLY A 53 23.23 0.18 0.73
CA GLY A 53 22.21 -0.34 1.63
C GLY A 53 21.28 0.76 2.13
N ASN A 54 20.00 0.60 1.78
CA ASN A 54 18.81 1.09 2.49
C ASN A 54 18.85 2.55 2.96
N VAL A 55 18.39 3.47 2.11
CA VAL A 55 17.91 4.77 2.58
C VAL A 55 16.57 4.53 3.28
N ASN A 56 16.60 4.43 4.61
CA ASN A 56 15.42 4.68 5.44
C ASN A 56 15.09 6.16 5.31
N ILE A 57 14.16 6.49 4.42
CA ILE A 57 13.59 7.83 4.36
C ILE A 57 12.64 7.93 5.57
N GLU A 58 13.09 8.58 6.64
CA GLU A 58 12.17 9.11 7.65
C GLU A 58 11.37 10.25 6.99
N ILE A 59 10.25 9.88 6.37
CA ILE A 59 9.24 10.82 5.88
C ILE A 59 8.52 11.38 7.12
N GLU A 60 9.18 12.27 7.87
CA GLU A 60 8.58 12.96 9.02
C GLU A 60 7.62 14.09 8.61
N LEU A 61 7.40 14.35 7.31
CA LEU A 61 6.68 15.54 6.83
C LEU A 61 5.53 15.32 5.83
N ILE A 62 5.16 14.08 5.48
CA ILE A 62 3.94 13.80 4.72
C ILE A 62 2.96 13.06 5.62
N TYR A 63 2.39 13.78 6.58
CA TYR A 63 1.24 13.31 7.33
C TYR A 63 0.03 13.38 6.42
N LEU A 64 -0.20 12.31 5.67
CA LEU A 64 -1.48 11.71 5.30
C LEU A 64 -1.27 10.90 4.03
N VAL A 65 -0.87 9.65 4.21
CA VAL A 65 -0.90 8.70 3.12
C VAL A 65 -2.35 8.26 3.00
N VAL A 66 -2.95 8.61 1.86
CA VAL A 66 -4.23 8.04 1.47
C VAL A 66 -4.03 6.53 1.34
N ASP A 67 -4.75 5.78 2.19
CA ASP A 67 -4.57 4.34 2.42
C ASP A 67 -4.42 3.53 1.12
N TYR A 68 -5.19 3.88 0.08
CA TYR A 68 -5.22 3.17 -1.20
C TYR A 68 -3.87 3.03 -1.92
N ARG A 69 -2.90 3.93 -1.69
CA ARG A 69 -1.56 3.86 -2.30
C ARG A 69 -0.46 3.41 -1.32
N ALA A 70 -0.81 2.85 -0.17
CA ALA A 70 0.16 2.34 0.81
C ALA A 70 1.16 1.35 0.16
N ASN A 71 0.66 0.51 -0.75
CA ASN A 71 1.48 -0.45 -1.48
C ASN A 71 2.22 0.15 -2.69
N ARG A 72 2.02 1.43 -3.03
CA ARG A 72 2.60 2.09 -4.22
C ARG A 72 3.14 3.51 -3.90
N PRO A 73 4.11 3.63 -2.97
CA PRO A 73 4.63 4.91 -2.52
C PRO A 73 5.27 5.76 -3.64
N GLN A 74 5.91 5.13 -4.64
CA GLN A 74 6.51 5.88 -5.76
C GLN A 74 5.44 6.50 -6.65
N SER A 75 4.38 5.75 -6.94
CA SER A 75 3.22 6.30 -7.65
C SER A 75 2.60 7.47 -6.88
N TYR A 76 2.40 7.34 -5.56
CA TYR A 76 1.88 8.42 -4.73
C TYR A 76 2.73 9.69 -4.86
N ILE A 77 4.04 9.59 -4.61
CA ILE A 77 4.99 10.72 -4.69
C ILE A 77 4.93 11.36 -6.09
N SER A 78 4.98 10.56 -7.15
CA SER A 78 4.94 11.07 -8.54
C SER A 78 3.66 11.85 -8.84
N ARG A 79 2.52 11.44 -8.26
CA ARG A 79 1.21 12.06 -8.50
C ARG A 79 0.95 13.26 -7.61
N THR A 80 1.73 13.46 -6.54
CA THR A 80 1.61 14.60 -5.63
C THR A 80 2.77 15.59 -5.73
N ILE A 81 3.82 15.30 -6.51
CA ILE A 81 5.04 16.14 -6.58
C ILE A 81 4.75 17.62 -6.91
N GLY A 82 3.71 17.89 -7.70
CA GLY A 82 3.28 19.24 -8.07
C GLY A 82 2.35 19.93 -7.07
N TRP A 83 2.18 19.41 -5.86
CA TRP A 83 1.33 20.03 -4.83
C TRP A 83 2.05 21.19 -4.15
N ASP A 84 1.40 22.35 -4.13
CA ASP A 84 1.93 23.56 -3.45
C ASP A 84 2.02 23.38 -1.93
N GLN A 85 1.11 22.60 -1.35
CA GLN A 85 1.03 22.33 0.09
C GLN A 85 0.60 20.88 0.33
N TYR A 86 1.28 20.23 1.27
CA TYR A 86 0.92 18.90 1.74
C TYR A 86 0.03 19.00 3.00
N PRO A 87 -0.88 18.04 3.20
CA PRO A 87 -1.70 17.99 4.40
C PRO A 87 -0.84 17.85 5.66
N HIS A 88 -1.26 18.53 6.73
CA HIS A 88 -0.62 18.49 8.03
C HIS A 88 -1.66 18.20 9.12
N GLY A 89 -1.42 17.15 9.91
CA GLY A 89 -2.26 16.75 11.04
C GLY A 89 -3.56 16.06 10.63
N ARG A 90 -4.53 16.79 10.06
CA ARG A 90 -5.82 16.25 9.62
C ARG A 90 -6.03 16.41 8.12
N TRP A 91 -6.62 15.39 7.49
CA TRP A 91 -7.10 15.47 6.12
C TRP A 91 -8.45 16.17 6.13
N SER A 92 -8.43 17.48 6.35
CA SER A 92 -9.64 18.30 6.48
C SER A 92 -9.92 19.16 5.26
N ASP A 93 -9.00 19.21 4.29
CA ASP A 93 -9.18 20.03 3.09
C ASP A 93 -8.75 19.29 1.82
N SER A 94 -9.68 18.56 1.21
CA SER A 94 -9.52 17.91 -0.09
C SER A 94 -9.54 18.90 -1.27
N ARG A 95 -9.58 20.22 -1.02
CA ARG A 95 -9.59 21.27 -2.06
C ARG A 95 -8.21 21.54 -2.68
N ASN A 96 -7.21 20.68 -2.47
CA ASN A 96 -5.96 20.71 -3.22
C ASN A 96 -5.88 19.50 -4.18
N PRO A 97 -6.65 19.49 -5.29
CA PRO A 97 -7.04 18.28 -5.99
C PRO A 97 -6.21 18.05 -7.26
N SER A 98 -4.99 18.58 -7.34
CA SER A 98 -4.16 18.44 -8.54
C SER A 98 -3.32 17.17 -8.45
N TYR A 99 -3.94 16.01 -8.23
CA TYR A 99 -3.24 14.76 -8.51
C TYR A 99 -2.81 14.79 -9.98
N GLY A 100 -1.52 14.57 -10.22
CA GLY A 100 -0.99 14.45 -11.57
C GLY A 100 -1.75 13.39 -12.36
N ALA A 101 -1.89 13.61 -13.67
CA ALA A 101 -2.48 12.65 -14.58
C ALA A 101 -1.71 11.31 -14.51
N LEU A 102 -2.41 10.21 -14.75
CA LEU A 102 -1.76 8.92 -14.93
C LEU A 102 -0.98 8.93 -16.25
N THR A 103 0.27 8.49 -16.17
CA THR A 103 1.19 8.38 -17.29
C THR A 103 1.82 6.99 -17.31
N ASP A 104 2.66 6.71 -18.30
CA ASP A 104 3.36 5.42 -18.38
C ASP A 104 4.36 5.20 -17.26
N TYR A 105 4.88 6.29 -16.67
CA TYR A 105 5.86 6.24 -15.59
C TYR A 105 5.35 5.45 -14.38
N GLN A 106 4.06 5.57 -14.02
CA GLN A 106 3.49 4.84 -12.88
C GLN A 106 3.52 3.31 -13.06
N PHE A 107 3.64 2.82 -14.29
CA PHE A 107 3.71 1.39 -14.59
C PHE A 107 5.14 0.91 -14.87
N MET A 108 6.13 1.81 -14.91
CA MET A 108 7.53 1.45 -15.03
C MET A 108 8.02 0.79 -13.74
N ARG A 109 8.79 -0.30 -13.89
CA ARG A 109 9.30 -1.09 -12.76
C ARG A 109 10.78 -1.41 -12.97
N PRO A 110 11.56 -1.59 -11.90
CA PRO A 110 12.91 -2.11 -12.02
C PRO A 110 12.91 -3.51 -12.67
N ARG A 111 13.86 -3.77 -13.58
CA ARG A 111 13.91 -5.04 -14.35
C ARG A 111 13.88 -6.30 -13.47
N ALA A 112 14.49 -6.26 -12.29
CA ALA A 112 14.50 -7.39 -11.36
C ALA A 112 13.09 -7.75 -10.86
N ARG A 113 12.26 -6.74 -10.60
CA ARG A 113 10.85 -6.93 -10.22
C ARG A 113 10.04 -7.47 -11.38
N ASP A 114 10.25 -6.97 -12.60
CA ASP A 114 9.54 -7.46 -13.79
C ASP A 114 9.80 -8.94 -14.03
N LYS A 115 11.04 -9.38 -13.89
CA LYS A 115 11.39 -10.80 -14.01
C LYS A 115 10.61 -11.65 -13.01
N LYS A 116 10.55 -11.22 -11.75
CA LYS A 116 9.85 -11.94 -10.67
C LYS A 116 8.33 -11.94 -10.87
N LEU A 117 7.77 -10.81 -11.31
CA LEU A 117 6.35 -10.71 -11.64
C LEU A 117 6.01 -11.64 -12.81
N LEU A 118 6.85 -11.70 -13.84
CA LEU A 118 6.69 -12.62 -14.96
C LEU A 118 6.71 -14.08 -14.48
N GLU A 119 7.69 -14.47 -13.67
CA GLU A 119 7.82 -15.82 -13.13
C GLU A 119 6.63 -16.22 -12.23
N GLU A 120 6.15 -15.31 -11.39
CA GLU A 120 5.11 -15.59 -10.40
C GLU A 120 3.69 -15.42 -10.98
N TRP A 121 3.46 -14.49 -11.91
CA TRP A 121 2.12 -14.08 -12.35
C TRP A 121 1.81 -14.40 -13.81
N ALA A 122 2.80 -14.63 -14.70
CA ALA A 122 2.58 -14.95 -16.11
C ALA A 122 2.43 -16.46 -16.39
N LEU A 123 1.75 -17.18 -15.49
CA LEU A 123 1.40 -18.59 -15.70
C LEU A 123 0.05 -18.68 -16.41
N PRO A 124 -0.17 -19.63 -17.35
CA PRO A 124 -1.45 -19.76 -18.04
C PRO A 124 -2.61 -19.88 -17.06
N LEU A 125 -3.60 -19.01 -17.22
CA LEU A 125 -4.85 -19.06 -16.49
C LEU A 125 -5.85 -19.87 -17.33
N LYS A 126 -6.59 -20.79 -16.71
CA LYS A 126 -7.60 -21.64 -17.37
C LYS A 126 -9.01 -21.28 -16.95
N SER A 127 -9.15 -20.69 -15.76
CA SER A 127 -10.42 -20.26 -15.21
C SER A 127 -10.23 -19.10 -14.24
N ILE A 128 -11.34 -18.56 -13.74
CA ILE A 128 -11.32 -17.46 -12.77
C ILE A 128 -10.76 -17.90 -11.42
N GLU A 129 -10.89 -19.18 -11.08
CA GLU A 129 -10.33 -19.77 -9.87
C GLU A 129 -8.79 -19.70 -9.86
N ASP A 130 -8.13 -19.77 -11.02
CA ASP A 130 -6.68 -19.59 -11.10
C ASP A 130 -6.27 -18.15 -10.73
N VAL A 131 -7.10 -17.16 -11.06
CA VAL A 131 -6.89 -15.78 -10.60
C VAL A 131 -7.04 -15.71 -9.08
N TYR A 132 -8.09 -16.32 -8.52
CA TYR A 132 -8.32 -16.35 -7.07
C TYR A 132 -7.14 -16.98 -6.33
N GLU A 133 -6.60 -18.06 -6.89
CA GLU A 133 -5.45 -18.78 -6.34
C GLU A 133 -4.19 -17.90 -6.31
N LYS A 134 -3.98 -17.00 -7.30
CA LYS A 134 -2.84 -16.06 -7.29
C LYS A 134 -2.90 -15.10 -6.12
N PHE A 135 -4.05 -14.46 -5.90
CA PHE A 135 -4.23 -13.56 -4.77
C PHE A 135 -4.09 -14.30 -3.44
N MET A 136 -4.71 -15.48 -3.31
CA MET A 136 -4.57 -16.32 -2.12
C MET A 136 -3.10 -16.70 -1.86
N LYS A 137 -2.36 -17.16 -2.87
CA LYS A 137 -0.93 -17.49 -2.75
C LYS A 137 -0.09 -16.28 -2.34
N TYR A 138 -0.40 -15.08 -2.84
CA TYR A 138 0.26 -13.86 -2.41
C TYR A 138 0.01 -13.57 -0.92
N CYS A 139 -1.25 -13.58 -0.48
CA CYS A 139 -1.61 -13.33 0.93
C CYS A 139 -1.05 -14.38 1.90
N LEU A 140 -0.79 -15.61 1.45
CA LEU A 140 -0.12 -16.66 2.24
C LEU A 140 1.41 -16.60 2.17
N GLY A 141 1.98 -15.58 1.52
CA GLY A 141 3.42 -15.38 1.38
C GLY A 141 4.12 -16.37 0.44
N LYS A 142 3.34 -17.12 -0.37
CA LYS A 142 3.86 -18.06 -1.38
C LYS A 142 4.32 -17.35 -2.65
N LEU A 143 3.77 -16.16 -2.93
CA LEU A 143 4.29 -15.21 -3.92
C LEU A 143 4.92 -14.03 -3.20
N ARG A 144 6.01 -13.50 -3.74
CA ARG A 144 6.73 -12.37 -3.14
C ARG A 144 6.50 -11.05 -3.88
N SER A 145 5.82 -11.08 -5.03
CA SER A 145 5.45 -9.91 -5.83
C SER A 145 3.94 -9.83 -6.05
N SER A 146 3.45 -8.63 -6.35
CA SER A 146 2.06 -8.38 -6.75
C SER A 146 2.02 -7.27 -7.82
N PRO A 147 1.12 -7.35 -8.82
CA PRO A 147 0.90 -6.26 -9.77
C PRO A 147 0.51 -4.94 -9.07
N TRP A 148 -0.19 -5.02 -7.93
CA TRP A 148 -0.69 -3.87 -7.16
C TRP A 148 0.28 -3.38 -6.08
N SER A 149 1.44 -4.01 -5.91
CA SER A 149 2.41 -3.61 -4.88
C SER A 149 3.80 -3.31 -5.45
N GLU A 150 4.32 -2.17 -5.04
CA GLU A 150 5.71 -1.76 -5.17
C GLU A 150 6.57 -2.19 -3.98
N LEU A 151 6.01 -2.94 -3.03
CA LEU A 151 6.75 -3.50 -1.90
C LEU A 151 7.11 -4.96 -2.21
N GLU A 152 8.21 -5.44 -1.63
CA GLU A 152 8.59 -6.85 -1.74
C GLU A 152 8.11 -7.64 -0.52
N GLY A 153 7.40 -8.74 -0.77
CA GLY A 153 6.85 -9.58 0.28
C GLY A 153 5.65 -8.98 1.00
N LEU A 154 5.21 -9.68 2.05
CA LEU A 154 4.09 -9.25 2.91
C LEU A 154 4.60 -8.42 4.09
N GLN A 155 3.84 -7.39 4.44
CA GLN A 155 4.08 -6.59 5.65
C GLN A 155 3.85 -7.43 6.91
N ALA A 156 4.48 -7.03 8.01
CA ALA A 156 4.41 -7.76 9.27
C ALA A 156 2.97 -7.90 9.79
N GLU A 157 2.19 -6.81 9.71
CA GLU A 157 0.77 -6.80 10.12
C GLU A 157 -0.10 -7.74 9.28
N THR A 158 0.18 -7.91 7.99
CA THR A 158 -0.59 -8.81 7.11
C THR A 158 -0.53 -10.26 7.57
N ARG A 159 0.57 -10.66 8.25
CA ARG A 159 0.70 -12.02 8.81
C ARG A 159 -0.32 -12.32 9.90
N MET A 160 -0.93 -11.31 10.51
CA MET A 160 -1.98 -11.49 11.52
C MET A 160 -3.31 -11.95 10.90
N ILE A 161 -3.51 -11.68 9.61
CA ILE A 161 -4.78 -11.89 8.89
C ILE A 161 -4.59 -12.71 7.59
N SER A 162 -3.41 -13.28 7.36
CA SER A 162 -3.05 -13.92 6.09
C SER A 162 -3.93 -15.12 5.73
N GLU A 163 -4.30 -15.93 6.70
CA GLU A 163 -5.16 -17.10 6.49
C GLU A 163 -6.58 -16.70 6.10
N GLN A 164 -7.11 -15.68 6.79
CA GLN A 164 -8.43 -15.13 6.51
C GLN A 164 -8.45 -14.50 5.11
N LEU A 165 -7.45 -13.69 4.77
CA LEU A 165 -7.27 -13.14 3.42
C LEU A 165 -7.20 -14.26 2.37
N GLY A 166 -6.47 -15.34 2.63
CA GLY A 166 -6.40 -16.48 1.72
C GLY A 166 -7.78 -17.07 1.40
N LYS A 167 -8.63 -17.28 2.42
CA LYS A 167 -10.00 -17.79 2.23
C LYS A 167 -10.90 -16.79 1.50
N ILE A 168 -10.82 -15.51 1.87
CA ILE A 168 -11.59 -14.42 1.26
C ILE A 168 -11.27 -14.31 -0.25
N ASN A 169 -9.98 -14.39 -0.62
CA ASN A 169 -9.56 -14.39 -2.01
C ASN A 169 -10.07 -15.59 -2.80
N MET A 170 -10.07 -16.79 -2.21
CA MET A 170 -10.65 -17.99 -2.83
C MET A 170 -12.16 -17.89 -3.04
N LYS A 171 -12.83 -17.03 -2.28
CA LYS A 171 -14.25 -16.69 -2.46
C LYS A 171 -14.45 -15.58 -3.50
N GLY A 172 -13.41 -15.13 -4.20
CA GLY A 172 -13.51 -14.13 -5.27
C GLY A 172 -13.59 -12.68 -4.81
N PHE A 173 -13.14 -12.38 -3.59
CA PHE A 173 -12.89 -11.02 -3.11
C PHE A 173 -11.37 -10.76 -3.18
N LEU A 174 -10.92 -10.21 -4.30
CA LEU A 174 -9.51 -10.15 -4.70
C LEU A 174 -8.78 -8.98 -4.03
N SER A 175 -8.22 -9.23 -2.85
CA SER A 175 -7.66 -8.21 -1.97
C SER A 175 -6.35 -7.62 -2.49
N ILE A 176 -6.27 -6.30 -2.55
CA ILE A 176 -5.08 -5.55 -2.96
C ILE A 176 -4.48 -4.67 -1.84
N ASN A 177 -5.23 -4.42 -0.78
CA ASN A 177 -4.77 -3.73 0.42
C ASN A 177 -5.59 -4.17 1.65
N SER A 178 -4.99 -4.16 2.83
CA SER A 178 -5.63 -4.57 4.09
C SER A 178 -4.80 -4.19 5.31
N GLN A 179 -5.46 -3.87 6.42
CA GLN A 179 -4.84 -3.77 7.75
C GLN A 179 -5.73 -4.43 8.83
N PRO A 180 -5.16 -5.05 9.87
CA PRO A 180 -5.92 -5.61 10.98
C PRO A 180 -6.51 -4.49 11.87
N ALA A 181 -7.47 -4.86 12.74
CA ALA A 181 -7.82 -3.99 13.85
C ALA A 181 -6.74 -4.05 14.93
N VAL A 182 -6.40 -2.89 15.49
CA VAL A 182 -5.44 -2.75 16.59
C VAL A 182 -6.05 -1.82 17.64
N ASN A 183 -6.09 -2.30 18.88
CA ASN A 183 -6.68 -1.57 19.99
C ASN A 183 -5.64 -1.30 21.08
N GLY A 184 -4.88 -0.22 20.92
CA GLY A 184 -3.92 0.25 21.93
C GLY A 184 -2.71 -0.66 22.08
N GLU A 185 -2.09 -1.06 20.97
CA GLU A 185 -0.81 -1.78 21.00
C GLU A 185 0.33 -0.80 21.29
N ARG A 186 1.42 -1.27 21.89
CA ARG A 186 2.59 -0.42 22.17
C ARG A 186 3.17 0.13 20.87
N SER A 187 3.55 1.40 20.89
CA SER A 187 4.13 2.07 19.72
C SER A 187 5.49 1.53 19.26
N ASP A 188 6.16 0.72 20.09
CA ASP A 188 7.39 -0.01 19.76
C ASP A 188 7.15 -1.49 19.42
N SER A 189 5.89 -1.87 19.16
CA SER A 189 5.54 -3.22 18.70
C SER A 189 6.23 -3.55 17.37
N PRO A 190 6.85 -4.74 17.23
CA PRO A 190 7.51 -5.15 16.00
C PRO A 190 6.54 -5.46 14.84
N SER A 191 5.24 -5.60 15.11
CA SER A 191 4.24 -5.90 14.07
C SER A 191 3.56 -4.66 13.50
N VAL A 192 3.17 -3.72 14.36
CA VAL A 192 2.30 -2.57 14.02
C VAL A 192 2.79 -1.24 14.62
N GLY A 193 3.89 -1.24 15.37
CA GLY A 193 4.39 -0.06 16.08
C GLY A 193 5.01 1.00 15.16
N TRP A 194 4.75 2.27 15.47
CA TRP A 194 5.34 3.43 14.82
C TRP A 194 5.32 4.65 15.77
N GLY A 195 6.06 5.72 15.43
CA GLY A 195 6.04 7.00 16.17
C GLY A 195 6.95 7.08 17.41
N GLY A 196 7.82 6.08 17.60
CA GLY A 196 8.78 5.99 18.71
C GLY A 196 8.20 5.37 19.98
N PRO A 197 9.04 4.96 20.96
CA PRO A 197 8.59 4.22 22.13
C PRO A 197 7.77 5.07 23.12
N GLY A 198 6.93 4.40 23.91
CA GLY A 198 6.19 4.99 25.04
C GLY A 198 4.78 5.50 24.72
N GLY A 199 4.31 5.31 23.49
CA GLY A 199 2.94 5.60 23.08
C GLY A 199 2.13 4.33 22.80
N TYR A 200 0.94 4.55 22.24
CA TYR A 200 0.02 3.51 21.81
C TYR A 200 -0.52 3.80 20.41
N VAL A 201 -0.65 2.75 19.61
CA VAL A 201 -1.15 2.81 18.23
C VAL A 201 -2.47 2.06 18.10
N TYR A 202 -3.28 2.50 17.15
CA TYR A 202 -4.64 2.03 16.93
C TYR A 202 -4.92 1.94 15.42
N GLN A 203 -5.69 0.93 15.03
CA GLN A 203 -6.11 0.70 13.66
C GLN A 203 -7.56 0.22 13.62
N LYS A 204 -8.37 0.76 12.70
CA LYS A 204 -9.62 0.13 12.25
C LYS A 204 -9.28 -0.99 11.28
N ALA A 205 -10.01 -2.11 11.34
CA ALA A 205 -9.87 -3.12 10.30
C ALA A 205 -10.33 -2.55 8.96
N TYR A 206 -9.53 -2.81 7.93
CA TYR A 206 -9.76 -2.32 6.58
C TYR A 206 -9.38 -3.38 5.57
N ILE A 207 -10.13 -3.45 4.47
CA ILE A 207 -9.78 -4.25 3.31
C ILE A 207 -10.24 -3.56 2.03
N GLU A 208 -9.40 -3.66 1.00
CA GLU A 208 -9.65 -3.21 -0.34
C GLU A 208 -9.50 -4.36 -1.31
N PHE A 209 -10.49 -4.56 -2.18
CA PHE A 209 -10.52 -5.71 -3.08
C PHE A 209 -11.32 -5.44 -4.35
N PHE A 210 -11.05 -6.24 -5.38
CA PHE A 210 -11.94 -6.37 -6.54
C PHE A 210 -12.94 -7.50 -6.35
N CYS A 211 -14.20 -7.30 -6.73
CA CYS A 211 -15.20 -8.37 -6.76
C CYS A 211 -16.23 -8.19 -7.88
N SER A 212 -16.95 -9.27 -8.21
CA SER A 212 -18.05 -9.23 -9.17
C SER A 212 -19.25 -8.45 -8.60
N ARG A 213 -20.18 -8.05 -9.48
CA ARG A 213 -21.39 -7.33 -9.07
C ARG A 213 -22.24 -8.12 -8.08
N GLU A 214 -22.39 -9.42 -8.29
CA GLU A 214 -23.17 -10.30 -7.41
C GLU A 214 -22.59 -10.33 -6.00
N LYS A 215 -21.26 -10.31 -5.89
CA LYS A 215 -20.55 -10.28 -4.60
C LYS A 215 -20.68 -8.93 -3.90
N LEU A 216 -20.59 -7.84 -4.67
CA LEU A 216 -20.85 -6.50 -4.13
C LEU A 216 -22.26 -6.39 -3.57
N ASP A 217 -23.27 -6.83 -4.31
CA ASP A 217 -24.67 -6.78 -3.87
C ASP A 217 -24.87 -7.57 -2.56
N ALA A 218 -24.22 -8.74 -2.42
CA ALA A 218 -24.22 -9.51 -1.18
C ALA A 218 -23.58 -8.75 -0.01
N ILE A 219 -22.44 -8.08 -0.23
CA ILE A 219 -21.77 -7.25 0.80
C ILE A 219 -22.70 -6.11 1.23
N VAL A 220 -23.29 -5.39 0.27
CA VAL A 220 -24.20 -4.27 0.52
C VAL A 220 -25.38 -4.72 1.39
N ASP A 221 -25.99 -5.86 1.06
CA ASP A 221 -27.10 -6.41 1.83
C ASP A 221 -26.68 -6.78 3.26
N LYS A 222 -25.50 -7.42 3.44
CA LYS A 222 -24.98 -7.77 4.78
C LYS A 222 -24.66 -6.52 5.62
N CYS A 223 -24.11 -5.48 5.00
CA CYS A 223 -23.80 -4.21 5.68
C CYS A 223 -25.03 -3.52 6.27
N ARG A 224 -26.25 -3.79 5.75
CA ARG A 224 -27.48 -3.24 6.34
C ARG A 224 -27.73 -3.70 7.79
N ALA A 225 -27.24 -4.88 8.15
CA ALA A 225 -27.34 -5.43 9.51
C ALA A 225 -26.14 -5.07 10.40
N LEU A 226 -25.08 -4.47 9.83
CA LEU A 226 -23.80 -4.19 10.49
C LEU A 226 -23.49 -2.69 10.39
N PRO A 227 -24.09 -1.85 11.26
CA PRO A 227 -24.00 -0.39 11.13
C PRO A 227 -22.60 0.17 11.38
N SER A 228 -21.67 -0.61 11.94
CA SER A 228 -20.26 -0.22 12.08
C SER A 228 -19.51 -0.27 10.75
N LEU A 229 -20.00 -1.02 9.76
CA LEU A 229 -19.32 -1.16 8.47
C LEU A 229 -19.62 0.01 7.55
N THR A 230 -18.55 0.63 7.05
CA THR A 230 -18.63 1.63 5.97
C THR A 230 -17.97 1.09 4.73
N TYR A 231 -18.62 1.25 3.58
CA TYR A 231 -18.12 0.78 2.29
C TYR A 231 -18.25 1.85 1.22
N MET A 232 -17.34 1.79 0.26
CA MET A 232 -17.45 2.49 -1.01
C MET A 232 -16.97 1.58 -2.13
N ALA A 233 -17.68 1.57 -3.24
CA ALA A 233 -17.38 0.75 -4.38
C ALA A 233 -17.53 1.55 -5.68
N VAL A 234 -16.65 1.28 -6.63
CA VAL A 234 -16.67 1.91 -7.95
C VAL A 234 -16.19 0.93 -9.02
N ASN A 235 -16.86 0.89 -10.16
CA ASN A 235 -16.40 0.12 -11.31
C ASN A 235 -15.56 0.98 -12.26
N LYS A 236 -15.05 0.39 -13.34
CA LYS A 236 -14.22 1.09 -14.33
C LYS A 236 -14.94 2.31 -14.93
N GLU A 237 -16.24 2.18 -15.21
CA GLU A 237 -17.09 3.23 -15.78
C GLU A 237 -17.44 4.36 -14.79
N GLY A 238 -17.11 4.19 -13.50
CA GLY A 238 -17.38 5.20 -12.46
C GLY A 238 -18.74 5.07 -11.79
N ILE A 239 -19.45 3.94 -11.95
CA ILE A 239 -20.69 3.65 -11.21
C ILE A 239 -20.35 3.47 -9.73
N TRP A 240 -20.86 4.38 -8.91
CA TRP A 240 -20.59 4.46 -7.48
C TRP A 240 -21.67 3.80 -6.63
N VAL A 241 -21.27 3.02 -5.63
CA VAL A 241 -22.16 2.40 -4.63
C VAL A 241 -21.53 2.57 -3.25
N SER A 242 -22.22 3.19 -2.29
CA SER A 242 -21.64 3.48 -0.97
C SER A 242 -22.71 3.74 0.09
N ASN A 243 -22.35 3.57 1.37
CA ASN A 243 -23.11 4.06 2.53
C ASN A 243 -22.44 5.27 3.23
N VAL A 244 -21.41 5.87 2.62
CA VAL A 244 -20.77 7.11 3.06
C VAL A 244 -20.93 8.20 2.00
N THR A 245 -20.85 9.46 2.41
CA THR A 245 -20.86 10.61 1.50
C THR A 245 -19.45 10.89 0.97
N GLN A 246 -19.33 11.58 -0.16
CA GLN A 246 -18.03 11.93 -0.75
C GLN A 246 -17.17 12.88 0.11
N LYS A 247 -17.71 13.39 1.23
CA LYS A 247 -17.02 14.28 2.16
C LYS A 247 -16.57 13.56 3.44
N ASP A 248 -16.97 12.31 3.63
CA ASP A 248 -16.72 11.56 4.86
C ASP A 248 -15.32 10.95 4.84
N VAL A 249 -14.35 11.74 5.31
CA VAL A 249 -12.97 11.28 5.51
C VAL A 249 -12.91 10.48 6.80
N ASN A 250 -12.47 9.22 6.70
CA ASN A 250 -12.42 8.30 7.83
C ASN A 250 -10.98 8.03 8.26
N ALA A 251 -10.61 8.41 9.49
CA ALA A 251 -9.33 8.04 10.07
C ALA A 251 -9.33 6.55 10.43
N VAL A 252 -8.34 5.82 9.89
CA VAL A 252 -8.22 4.36 10.06
C VAL A 252 -6.98 3.95 10.83
N THR A 253 -5.97 4.81 10.95
CA THR A 253 -4.78 4.57 11.79
C THR A 253 -4.45 5.83 12.56
N TRP A 254 -4.23 5.71 13.87
CA TRP A 254 -3.82 6.83 14.73
C TRP A 254 -2.97 6.38 15.90
N GLY A 255 -2.28 7.33 16.52
CA GLY A 255 -1.37 7.10 17.63
C GLY A 255 -1.44 8.20 18.68
N VAL A 256 -1.26 7.79 19.94
CA VAL A 256 -1.22 8.65 21.12
C VAL A 256 0.15 8.51 21.78
N PHE A 257 0.89 9.60 21.88
CA PHE A 257 2.28 9.61 22.32
C PHE A 257 2.50 10.58 23.50
N PRO A 258 3.48 10.33 24.38
CA PRO A 258 3.79 11.24 25.49
C PRO A 258 4.11 12.66 24.99
N ALA A 259 3.44 13.66 25.57
CA ALA A 259 3.67 15.08 25.29
C ALA A 259 3.54 15.49 23.80
N LYS A 260 2.74 14.77 23.01
CA LYS A 260 2.42 15.11 21.62
C LYS A 260 0.90 15.15 21.42
N GLU A 261 0.45 15.89 20.41
CA GLU A 261 -0.92 15.77 19.91
C GLU A 261 -1.16 14.40 19.28
N ILE A 262 -2.43 14.03 19.07
CA ILE A 262 -2.79 12.80 18.37
C ILE A 262 -2.34 12.89 16.93
N ILE A 263 -1.70 11.82 16.45
CA ILE A 263 -1.24 11.70 15.07
C ILE A 263 -2.14 10.68 14.36
N GLN A 264 -2.66 11.03 13.18
CA GLN A 264 -3.53 10.17 12.37
C GLN A 264 -3.01 10.07 10.93
N PRO A 265 -1.99 9.23 10.67
CA PRO A 265 -1.26 9.24 9.40
C PRO A 265 -2.04 8.64 8.23
N THR A 266 -3.10 7.85 8.50
CA THR A 266 -3.83 7.12 7.46
C THR A 266 -5.32 7.39 7.54
N VAL A 267 -5.87 7.76 6.38
CA VAL A 267 -7.31 7.99 6.19
C VAL A 267 -7.81 7.29 4.93
N VAL A 268 -9.10 6.97 4.96
CA VAL A 268 -9.90 6.51 3.84
C VAL A 268 -10.74 7.71 3.37
N ASP A 269 -10.49 8.18 2.15
CA ASP A 269 -11.10 9.37 1.56
C ASP A 269 -11.79 9.03 0.21
N PRO A 270 -13.12 9.23 0.08
CA PRO A 270 -13.84 8.95 -1.17
C PRO A 270 -13.32 9.71 -2.39
N ALA A 271 -12.87 10.96 -2.22
CA ALA A 271 -12.35 11.74 -3.35
C ALA A 271 -11.05 11.13 -3.89
N SER A 272 -10.12 10.82 -2.99
CA SER A 272 -8.88 10.14 -3.36
C SER A 272 -9.11 8.72 -3.89
N PHE A 273 -10.14 8.01 -3.42
CA PHE A 273 -10.50 6.68 -3.94
C PHE A 273 -10.88 6.72 -5.42
N LEU A 274 -11.67 7.73 -5.83
CA LEU A 274 -12.04 7.93 -7.23
C LEU A 274 -10.84 8.24 -8.13
N VAL A 275 -9.79 8.87 -7.61
CA VAL A 275 -8.55 9.14 -8.35
C VAL A 275 -7.63 7.91 -8.39
N TRP A 276 -7.65 7.11 -7.33
CA TRP A 276 -6.93 5.84 -7.26
C TRP A 276 -7.53 4.78 -8.19
N LYS A 277 -8.87 4.73 -8.33
CA LYS A 277 -9.56 3.70 -9.11
C LYS A 277 -8.95 3.52 -10.51
N ASP A 278 -8.62 4.62 -11.19
CA ASP A 278 -8.14 4.57 -12.57
C ASP A 278 -6.82 3.81 -12.64
N GLU A 279 -5.92 4.05 -11.69
CA GLU A 279 -4.66 3.31 -11.59
C GLU A 279 -4.89 1.86 -11.21
N ALA A 280 -5.75 1.62 -10.21
CA ALA A 280 -6.08 0.29 -9.72
C ALA A 280 -6.61 -0.61 -10.83
N PHE A 281 -7.52 -0.08 -11.66
CA PHE A 281 -8.07 -0.78 -12.81
C PHE A 281 -7.02 -0.96 -13.92
N GLU A 282 -6.23 0.05 -14.25
CA GLU A 282 -5.18 -0.06 -15.28
C GLU A 282 -4.07 -1.06 -14.91
N ILE A 283 -3.85 -1.37 -13.63
CA ILE A 283 -2.93 -2.43 -13.21
C ILE A 283 -3.36 -3.81 -13.73
N TRP A 284 -4.67 -4.09 -13.88
CA TRP A 284 -5.13 -5.33 -14.50
C TRP A 284 -4.61 -5.49 -15.93
N SER A 285 -4.79 -4.48 -16.76
CA SER A 285 -4.38 -4.50 -18.18
C SER A 285 -2.88 -4.33 -18.33
N ARG A 286 -2.33 -3.24 -17.81
CA ARG A 286 -0.93 -2.82 -18.02
C ARG A 286 0.06 -3.52 -17.12
N GLY A 287 -0.38 -3.99 -15.95
CA GLY A 287 0.47 -4.66 -14.96
C GLY A 287 0.47 -6.18 -15.13
N TRP A 288 -0.70 -6.80 -15.27
CA TRP A 288 -0.82 -8.26 -15.31
C TRP A 288 -1.14 -8.81 -16.70
N ALA A 289 -2.18 -8.33 -17.38
CA ALA A 289 -2.59 -8.86 -18.67
C ALA A 289 -1.50 -8.66 -19.75
N ALA A 290 -0.74 -7.56 -19.68
CA ALA A 290 0.41 -7.27 -20.53
C ALA A 290 1.59 -8.26 -20.38
N LEU A 291 1.58 -9.11 -19.35
CA LEU A 291 2.56 -10.19 -19.22
C LEU A 291 2.29 -11.37 -20.18
N TYR A 292 1.09 -11.41 -20.77
CA TYR A 292 0.68 -12.44 -21.71
C TYR A 292 0.70 -11.92 -23.16
N PRO A 293 0.98 -12.79 -24.14
CA PRO A 293 0.91 -12.42 -25.55
C PRO A 293 -0.48 -11.93 -25.98
N GLU A 294 -0.52 -11.17 -27.07
CA GLU A 294 -1.79 -10.77 -27.69
C GLU A 294 -2.59 -11.99 -28.14
N GLY A 295 -3.90 -11.97 -27.86
CA GLY A 295 -4.81 -13.07 -28.21
C GLY A 295 -4.82 -14.25 -27.23
N ASP A 296 -3.91 -14.28 -26.24
CA ASP A 296 -3.89 -15.30 -25.18
C ASP A 296 -5.20 -15.28 -24.37
N TRP A 297 -5.67 -16.47 -23.98
CA TRP A 297 -6.88 -16.59 -23.17
C TRP A 297 -6.74 -15.88 -21.82
N SER A 298 -5.57 -15.98 -21.18
CA SER A 298 -5.30 -15.41 -19.85
C SER A 298 -5.45 -13.90 -19.90
N ARG A 299 -4.98 -13.28 -20.98
CA ARG A 299 -5.16 -11.84 -21.23
C ARG A 299 -6.65 -11.48 -21.31
N LYS A 300 -7.43 -12.23 -22.10
CA LYS A 300 -8.88 -12.00 -22.25
C LYS A 300 -9.62 -12.12 -20.93
N LEU A 301 -9.33 -13.15 -20.11
CA LEU A 301 -9.93 -13.29 -18.79
C LEU A 301 -9.64 -12.06 -17.92
N LEU A 302 -8.39 -11.62 -17.85
CA LEU A 302 -8.01 -10.47 -17.01
C LEU A 302 -8.69 -9.18 -17.48
N ASP A 303 -8.85 -8.98 -18.80
CA ASP A 303 -9.59 -7.87 -19.39
C ASP A 303 -11.10 -7.95 -19.08
N GLU A 304 -11.69 -9.16 -19.09
CA GLU A 304 -13.08 -9.40 -18.69
C GLU A 304 -13.31 -9.10 -17.20
N ILE A 305 -12.39 -9.50 -16.31
CA ILE A 305 -12.44 -9.15 -14.89
C ILE A 305 -12.35 -7.64 -14.71
N GLN A 306 -11.37 -6.99 -15.34
CA GLN A 306 -11.18 -5.54 -15.26
C GLN A 306 -12.46 -4.77 -15.64
N SER A 307 -13.14 -5.20 -16.70
CA SER A 307 -14.32 -4.50 -17.24
C SER A 307 -15.62 -4.80 -16.50
N SER A 308 -15.71 -5.91 -15.76
CA SER A 308 -16.96 -6.31 -15.08
C SER A 308 -16.92 -6.12 -13.55
N TYR A 309 -15.74 -5.99 -12.94
CA TYR A 309 -15.59 -5.96 -11.49
C TYR A 309 -15.73 -4.55 -10.90
N TYR A 310 -16.03 -4.50 -9.60
CA TYR A 310 -15.97 -3.31 -8.78
C TYR A 310 -14.71 -3.34 -7.91
N LEU A 311 -14.06 -2.19 -7.77
CA LEU A 311 -13.11 -1.94 -6.70
C LEU A 311 -13.90 -1.51 -5.47
N VAL A 312 -13.67 -2.18 -4.33
CA VAL A 312 -14.40 -1.97 -3.08
C VAL A 312 -13.42 -1.68 -1.96
N SER A 313 -13.72 -0.66 -1.16
CA SER A 313 -13.10 -0.38 0.12
C SER A 313 -14.13 -0.61 1.24
N LEU A 314 -13.73 -1.35 2.27
CA LEU A 314 -14.57 -1.71 3.41
C LEU A 314 -13.81 -1.46 4.71
N VAL A 315 -14.40 -0.70 5.63
CA VAL A 315 -13.85 -0.35 6.94
C VAL A 315 -14.83 -0.79 8.03
N ASP A 316 -14.34 -1.41 9.08
CA ASP A 316 -15.09 -1.63 10.30
C ASP A 316 -14.75 -0.55 11.35
N ASN A 317 -15.76 0.24 11.70
CA ASN A 317 -15.58 1.34 12.65
C ASN A 317 -15.61 0.88 14.12
N ASP A 318 -16.05 -0.35 14.42
CA ASP A 318 -15.88 -0.96 15.74
C ASP A 318 -14.49 -1.59 15.87
N TYR A 319 -13.45 -0.75 15.92
CA TYR A 319 -12.06 -1.23 16.01
C TYR A 319 -11.76 -2.00 17.30
N ILE A 320 -12.62 -1.92 18.32
CA ILE A 320 -12.44 -2.62 19.60
C ILE A 320 -12.83 -4.08 19.44
N ASN A 321 -13.96 -4.36 18.79
CA ASN A 321 -14.51 -5.71 18.64
C ASN A 321 -14.58 -6.16 17.18
N SER A 322 -13.72 -5.61 16.32
CA SER A 322 -13.83 -5.85 14.89
C SER A 322 -13.64 -7.33 14.55
N ASP A 323 -14.53 -7.84 13.71
CA ASP A 323 -14.44 -9.19 13.15
C ASP A 323 -14.58 -9.16 11.62
N LEU A 324 -14.12 -8.07 11.01
CA LEU A 324 -14.28 -7.77 9.58
C LEU A 324 -13.90 -8.94 8.67
N PHE A 325 -12.76 -9.57 8.94
CA PHE A 325 -12.25 -10.65 8.11
C PHE A 325 -13.07 -11.94 8.29
N ALA A 326 -13.57 -12.25 9.50
CA ALA A 326 -14.46 -13.39 9.68
C ALA A 326 -15.83 -13.14 9.02
N ILE A 327 -16.35 -11.91 9.08
CA ILE A 327 -17.58 -11.53 8.38
C ILE A 327 -17.46 -11.81 6.87
N LEU A 328 -16.30 -11.55 6.28
CA LEU A 328 -16.02 -11.84 4.87
C LEU A 328 -15.79 -13.35 4.59
N GLU A 329 -15.27 -14.09 5.57
CA GLU A 329 -15.19 -15.56 5.49
C GLU A 329 -16.55 -16.24 5.44
N ASP A 330 -17.64 -15.62 5.88
CA ASP A 330 -18.97 -16.24 5.88
C ASP A 330 -19.71 -16.18 4.53
N PHE A 331 -19.19 -15.47 3.53
CA PHE A 331 -19.86 -15.27 2.23
C PHE A 331 -19.84 -16.46 1.27
#